data_AF-A0AAI8Z5I1-F1
#
_entry.id   AF-A0AAI8Z5I1-F1
#
_cell.length_a   1.000
_cell.length_b   1.000
_cell.length_c   1.000
_cell.angle_alpha   90.00
_cell.angle_beta   90.00
_cell.angle_gamma   90.00
#
_symmetry.space_group_name_H-M   'P 1'
#
loop_
_entity.id
_entity.type
_entity.pdbx_description
1 polymer ?
#
loop_
_entity_poly.entity_id
_entity_poly.type
_entity_poly.pdbx_seq_one_letter_code
_entity_poly.pdbx_strand_id
1 'polypeptide(L)'
;MELNRPANPNSWSTRLVTGLGRRLRSDKQYSEAAVAEKRKKEGAKLRKRNLKNAPAAPKTNELGERSEYAIFDDQRGTTSRREKDHGDMMHRLAHHDSFDSLLDKPHMLDELRDPYFSSDKLRKRNFTVYISEKDENRISSLPDELWKRIASFLDPVDAANLALSKKTLYRKLGMVPFDALNEPENQHLKIKFLLSFDRQMPDHLLCFPCAKYHRRLQPGKEVMKMIEYVTYPVFNCPRVRATVLPRMRVTYGRTLIYPFVQLALRHAEYGAAYGVDHSTLARKWKCKDTGWTHRTRFMVHDGRLLMRVVSQVYTPPATNLTETAERHILYDREEHTPFFSVCAHWRDGDLTKICKCMMSHVPAPPDPYHKQMQRSFKLSRAAANPDFIVRGCDECRPARRCPECPTEYLVEVQMVEDTTDKVTPFKHALVVTRWTDLGDGSSPYTSPEWTAINGRSNAAAEGGGSYNSFTNIGRRAIGGIFESNINGEIPGQRLISLNPSNKKLGEEGHGWY
;
A
#
# COMPACT_ATOMS: atom_id res chain seq x y z
N MET A 1 -19.99 -25.26 49.68
CA MET A 1 -21.06 -24.64 50.48
C MET A 1 -21.88 -23.76 49.55
N GLU A 2 -23.16 -24.08 49.46
CA GLU A 2 -24.12 -23.55 48.48
C GLU A 2 -24.55 -22.11 48.81
N LEU A 3 -24.40 -21.19 47.84
CA LEU A 3 -25.00 -19.86 47.86
C LEU A 3 -25.78 -19.65 46.57
N ASN A 4 -26.97 -20.24 46.50
CA ASN A 4 -28.03 -19.87 45.56
C ASN A 4 -29.36 -20.37 46.12
N ARG A 5 -30.00 -19.56 46.96
CA ARG A 5 -31.44 -19.69 47.28
C ARG A 5 -32.13 -18.36 47.02
N PRO A 6 -33.27 -18.33 46.29
CA PRO A 6 -34.03 -17.11 46.08
C PRO A 6 -34.65 -16.60 47.39
N ALA A 7 -34.72 -15.27 47.54
CA ALA A 7 -35.22 -14.62 48.74
C ALA A 7 -36.70 -14.93 49.01
N ASN A 8 -37.02 -15.28 50.26
CA ASN A 8 -38.36 -15.64 50.72
C ASN A 8 -39.29 -14.40 50.74
N PRO A 9 -40.43 -14.41 50.03
CA PRO A 9 -41.35 -13.26 49.93
C PRO A 9 -42.03 -12.88 51.26
N ASN A 10 -41.91 -13.70 52.30
CA ASN A 10 -42.45 -13.41 53.64
C ASN A 10 -41.43 -12.83 54.63
N SER A 11 -40.24 -12.40 54.18
CA SER A 11 -39.24 -11.80 55.06
C SER A 11 -39.66 -10.40 55.55
N TRP A 12 -39.30 -10.07 56.79
CA TRP A 12 -39.67 -8.83 57.47
C TRP A 12 -39.17 -7.56 56.73
N SER A 13 -38.01 -7.65 56.07
CA SER A 13 -37.45 -6.56 55.27
C SER A 13 -38.28 -6.25 54.03
N THR A 14 -38.92 -7.25 53.40
CA THR A 14 -39.80 -7.06 52.24
C THR A 14 -41.12 -6.39 52.63
N ARG A 15 -41.67 -6.72 53.82
CA ARG A 15 -42.91 -6.10 54.34
C ARG A 15 -42.72 -4.62 54.69
N LEU A 16 -41.53 -4.24 55.16
CA LEU A 16 -41.17 -2.86 55.50
C LEU A 16 -41.11 -1.94 54.26
N VAL A 17 -40.57 -2.45 53.15
CA VAL A 17 -40.49 -1.72 51.86
C VAL A 17 -41.88 -1.54 51.23
N THR A 18 -42.77 -2.54 51.33
CA THR A 18 -44.16 -2.40 50.84
C THR A 18 -45.04 -1.52 51.73
N GLY A 19 -44.77 -1.45 53.04
CA GLY A 19 -45.51 -0.61 53.99
C GLY A 19 -45.21 0.89 53.85
N LEU A 20 -43.96 1.25 53.56
CA LEU A 20 -43.55 2.64 53.30
C LEU A 20 -44.01 3.16 51.93
N GLY A 21 -44.10 2.29 50.92
CA GLY A 21 -44.59 2.65 49.59
C GLY A 21 -46.09 3.00 49.52
N ARG A 22 -46.90 2.49 50.45
CA ARG A 22 -48.36 2.75 50.49
C ARG A 22 -48.77 3.99 51.30
N ARG A 23 -47.90 4.53 52.17
CA ARG A 23 -48.19 5.73 52.97
C ARG A 23 -47.81 7.06 52.29
N LEU A 24 -47.07 7.01 51.19
CA LEU A 24 -46.67 8.21 50.42
C LEU A 24 -47.53 8.46 49.16
N ARG A 25 -48.61 7.70 48.97
CA ARG A 25 -49.55 7.90 47.87
C ARG A 25 -50.99 7.74 48.36
N SER A 26 -51.52 8.76 49.04
CA SER A 26 -52.96 8.99 49.08
C SER A 26 -53.27 10.49 48.95
N ASP A 27 -53.80 10.81 47.78
CA ASP A 27 -54.82 11.80 47.43
C ASP A 27 -54.83 13.22 48.01
N LYS A 28 -54.75 14.15 47.03
CA LYS A 28 -55.41 15.46 46.85
C LYS A 28 -54.35 16.45 46.34
N GLN A 29 -54.38 17.02 45.13
CA GLN A 29 -55.47 17.44 44.27
C GLN A 29 -55.03 17.30 42.79
N TYR A 30 -55.79 16.59 41.97
CA TYR A 30 -55.66 16.72 40.51
C TYR A 30 -56.37 18.00 40.09
N SER A 31 -55.62 19.03 39.73
CA SER A 31 -56.20 20.21 39.08
C SER A 31 -56.76 19.82 37.71
N GLU A 32 -57.87 20.43 37.29
CA GLU A 32 -58.47 20.21 35.96
C GLU A 32 -57.46 20.44 34.82
N ALA A 33 -56.45 21.28 35.05
CA ALA A 33 -55.33 21.50 34.14
C ALA A 33 -54.49 20.24 33.89
N ALA A 34 -54.25 19.40 34.90
CA ALA A 34 -53.50 18.15 34.77
C ALA A 34 -54.30 17.08 34.00
N VAL A 35 -55.63 17.08 34.14
CA VAL A 35 -56.54 16.19 33.40
C VAL A 35 -56.62 16.60 31.93
N ALA A 36 -56.66 17.91 31.64
CA ALA A 36 -56.63 18.44 30.28
C ALA A 36 -55.30 18.15 29.56
N GLU A 37 -54.16 18.27 30.26
CA GLU A 37 -52.85 17.99 29.68
C GLU A 37 -52.65 16.48 29.38
N LYS A 38 -53.20 15.61 30.24
CA LYS A 38 -53.22 14.15 30.02
C LYS A 38 -54.10 13.76 28.83
N ARG A 39 -55.28 14.37 28.66
CA ARG A 39 -56.13 14.19 27.47
C ARG A 39 -55.44 14.67 26.18
N LYS A 40 -54.69 15.77 26.24
CA LYS A 40 -53.87 16.26 25.10
C LYS A 40 -52.75 15.27 24.73
N LYS A 41 -52.08 14.69 25.74
CA LYS A 41 -51.03 13.65 25.55
C LYS A 41 -51.59 12.31 25.06
N GLU A 42 -52.79 11.92 25.49
CA GLU A 42 -53.48 10.71 25.00
C GLU A 42 -54.00 10.89 23.57
N GLY A 43 -54.54 12.05 23.23
CA GLY A 43 -54.92 12.40 21.84
C GLY A 43 -53.72 12.43 20.88
N ALA A 44 -52.55 12.90 21.35
CA ALA A 44 -51.31 12.87 20.57
C ALA A 44 -50.76 11.44 20.39
N LYS A 45 -50.93 10.55 21.37
CA LYS A 45 -50.55 9.13 21.27
C LYS A 45 -51.49 8.35 20.34
N LEU A 46 -52.80 8.65 20.33
CA LEU A 46 -53.76 8.09 19.39
C LEU A 46 -53.49 8.56 17.95
N ARG A 47 -53.14 9.83 17.73
CA ARG A 47 -52.67 10.32 16.42
C ARG A 47 -51.39 9.63 15.94
N LYS A 48 -50.41 9.39 16.83
CA LYS A 48 -49.18 8.64 16.49
C LYS A 48 -49.40 7.15 16.23
N ARG A 49 -50.47 6.56 16.80
CA ARG A 49 -50.83 5.15 16.58
C ARG A 49 -51.62 4.97 15.27
N ASN A 50 -52.44 5.95 14.87
CA ASN A 50 -53.12 5.95 13.58
C ASN A 50 -52.21 6.30 12.39
N LEU A 51 -51.09 7.02 12.61
CA LEU A 51 -50.04 7.23 11.59
C LEU A 51 -49.17 5.98 11.32
N LYS A 52 -49.25 4.95 12.16
CA LYS A 52 -48.52 3.68 11.94
C LYS A 52 -49.29 2.64 11.11
N ASN A 53 -50.58 2.88 10.84
CA ASN A 53 -51.45 1.98 10.08
C ASN A 53 -52.04 2.64 8.82
N ALA A 54 -51.39 3.66 8.27
CA ALA A 54 -51.71 4.13 6.92
C ALA A 54 -51.00 3.23 5.89
N PRO A 55 -51.67 2.76 4.81
CA PRO A 55 -50.99 2.04 3.75
C PRO A 55 -49.93 2.95 3.12
N ALA A 56 -48.76 2.38 2.82
CA ALA A 56 -47.66 3.10 2.20
C ALA A 56 -48.11 3.71 0.87
N ALA A 57 -47.81 4.98 0.66
CA ALA A 57 -47.99 5.61 -0.65
C ALA A 57 -47.19 4.82 -1.71
N PRO A 58 -47.74 4.61 -2.92
CA PRO A 58 -47.06 3.86 -3.96
C PRO A 58 -45.77 4.59 -4.35
N LYS A 59 -44.64 3.87 -4.33
CA LYS A 59 -43.36 4.39 -4.78
C LYS A 59 -43.37 4.49 -6.30
N THR A 60 -43.41 5.71 -6.81
CA THR A 60 -42.98 6.03 -8.18
C THR A 60 -41.47 5.96 -8.25
N ASN A 61 -40.92 5.28 -9.25
CA ASN A 61 -39.50 5.39 -9.56
C ASN A 61 -39.19 6.76 -10.19
N GLU A 62 -37.91 7.07 -10.42
CA GLU A 62 -37.43 8.39 -10.88
C GLU A 62 -37.91 8.79 -12.30
N LEU A 63 -38.67 7.94 -12.98
CA LEU A 63 -39.29 8.22 -14.29
C LEU A 63 -40.83 8.25 -14.25
N GLY A 64 -41.45 8.17 -13.07
CA GLY A 64 -42.88 8.46 -12.89
C GLY A 64 -43.86 7.35 -13.28
N GLU A 65 -43.39 6.12 -13.53
CA GLU A 65 -44.26 4.99 -13.87
C GLU A 65 -44.72 4.21 -12.63
N ARG A 66 -46.00 3.79 -12.62
CA ARG A 66 -46.63 3.02 -11.53
C ARG A 66 -46.54 1.53 -11.84
N SER A 67 -45.77 0.77 -11.08
CA SER A 67 -45.64 -0.68 -11.25
C SER A 67 -46.84 -1.42 -10.63
N GLU A 68 -47.88 -1.65 -11.43
CA GLU A 68 -48.82 -2.75 -11.20
C GLU A 68 -48.08 -4.08 -11.47
N TYR A 69 -48.38 -5.14 -10.69
CA TYR A 69 -47.75 -6.47 -10.67
C TYR A 69 -46.53 -6.68 -9.74
N ALA A 70 -46.80 -6.85 -8.44
CA ALA A 70 -45.85 -7.43 -7.48
C ALA A 70 -46.56 -8.46 -6.57
N ILE A 71 -47.08 -9.54 -7.17
CA ILE A 71 -47.80 -10.62 -6.44
C ILE A 71 -46.93 -11.88 -6.22
N PHE A 72 -45.67 -11.92 -6.67
CA PHE A 72 -44.84 -13.13 -6.57
C PHE A 72 -43.38 -12.89 -6.17
N ASP A 73 -43.11 -12.29 -5.00
CA ASP A 73 -41.73 -12.23 -4.52
C ASP A 73 -41.56 -12.44 -3.01
N ASP A 74 -42.30 -13.40 -2.46
CA ASP A 74 -42.00 -13.98 -1.15
C ASP A 74 -41.83 -15.50 -1.29
N GLN A 75 -40.56 -15.93 -1.37
CA GLN A 75 -39.98 -17.19 -0.89
C GLN A 75 -38.87 -17.69 -1.84
N ARG A 76 -37.60 -17.52 -1.42
CA ARG A 76 -36.54 -18.55 -1.42
C ARG A 76 -35.22 -17.96 -0.91
N GLY A 77 -34.81 -18.38 0.28
CA GLY A 77 -33.40 -18.34 0.68
C GLY A 77 -32.65 -19.50 0.02
N THR A 78 -31.51 -19.19 -0.62
CA THR A 78 -30.22 -19.92 -0.63
C THR A 78 -29.40 -19.43 -1.82
N THR A 79 -28.18 -18.95 -1.54
CA THR A 79 -27.00 -18.84 -2.44
C THR A 79 -27.27 -18.53 -3.91
N SER A 80 -27.20 -17.25 -4.29
CA SER A 80 -26.95 -16.86 -5.68
C SER A 80 -25.99 -15.67 -5.74
N ARG A 81 -25.03 -15.82 -6.65
CA ARG A 81 -24.01 -14.90 -7.13
C ARG A 81 -24.60 -13.50 -7.30
N ARG A 82 -24.03 -12.49 -6.63
CA ARG A 82 -24.40 -11.07 -6.85
C ARG A 82 -24.25 -10.76 -8.34
N GLU A 83 -25.36 -10.51 -9.00
CA GLU A 83 -25.40 -9.99 -10.36
C GLU A 83 -24.71 -8.63 -10.34
N LYS A 84 -23.65 -8.47 -11.14
CA LYS A 84 -22.93 -7.20 -11.26
C LYS A 84 -23.82 -6.27 -12.07
N ASP A 85 -24.22 -5.16 -11.45
CA ASP A 85 -24.86 -4.07 -12.16
C ASP A 85 -23.86 -3.49 -13.17
N HIS A 86 -24.16 -3.70 -14.45
CA HIS A 86 -23.37 -3.22 -15.58
C HIS A 86 -23.84 -1.83 -16.06
N GLY A 87 -24.79 -1.19 -15.38
CA GLY A 87 -25.29 0.14 -15.72
C GLY A 87 -24.16 1.18 -15.81
N ASP A 88 -23.26 1.23 -14.81
CA ASP A 88 -22.13 2.18 -14.80
C ASP A 88 -21.07 1.86 -15.89
N MET A 89 -21.00 0.61 -16.35
CA MET A 89 -20.13 0.21 -17.47
C MET A 89 -20.74 0.63 -18.82
N MET A 90 -22.06 0.54 -18.96
CA MET A 90 -22.78 0.97 -20.17
C MET A 90 -22.83 2.50 -20.29
N HIS A 91 -22.94 3.23 -19.16
CA HIS A 91 -22.85 4.69 -19.16
C HIS A 91 -21.43 5.21 -19.46
N ARG A 92 -20.38 4.45 -19.15
CA ARG A 92 -19.00 4.77 -19.57
C ARG A 92 -18.71 4.49 -21.04
N LEU A 93 -19.48 3.62 -21.68
CA LEU A 93 -19.40 3.36 -23.12
C LEU A 93 -20.15 4.42 -23.94
N ALA A 94 -21.15 5.08 -23.38
CA ALA A 94 -21.98 6.07 -24.07
C ALA A 94 -21.34 7.47 -24.22
N HIS A 95 -20.15 7.71 -23.65
CA HIS A 95 -19.46 9.00 -23.71
C HIS A 95 -18.14 8.99 -24.51
N HIS A 96 -17.97 8.04 -25.44
CA HIS A 96 -16.81 7.97 -26.32
C HIS A 96 -17.02 8.47 -27.75
N ASP A 97 -18.05 9.29 -28.01
CA ASP A 97 -18.22 9.98 -29.30
C ASP A 97 -17.44 11.30 -29.36
N SER A 98 -16.13 11.22 -29.17
CA SER A 98 -15.20 12.26 -29.62
C SER A 98 -13.91 11.66 -30.18
N PHE A 99 -14.04 10.77 -31.16
CA PHE A 99 -13.06 10.62 -32.24
C PHE A 99 -13.66 9.83 -33.40
N ASP A 100 -14.66 10.41 -34.07
CA ASP A 100 -15.08 9.96 -35.40
C ASP A 100 -14.76 11.06 -36.43
N SER A 101 -13.61 10.89 -37.07
CA SER A 101 -13.33 11.38 -38.42
C SER A 101 -12.06 10.68 -38.89
N LEU A 102 -12.22 9.57 -39.61
CA LEU A 102 -11.49 9.25 -40.86
C LEU A 102 -11.40 7.77 -41.26
N LEU A 103 -12.30 6.85 -40.89
CA LEU A 103 -12.24 5.50 -41.48
C LEU A 103 -13.62 4.91 -41.78
N ASP A 104 -14.25 5.44 -42.82
CA ASP A 104 -15.43 4.80 -43.42
C ASP A 104 -15.38 4.87 -44.96
N LYS A 105 -14.47 4.10 -45.55
CA LYS A 105 -14.48 3.75 -46.99
C LYS A 105 -13.97 2.31 -47.20
N PRO A 106 -14.85 1.36 -47.59
CA PRO A 106 -14.49 -0.05 -47.75
C PRO A 106 -13.60 -0.35 -48.97
N HIS A 107 -13.25 0.65 -49.79
CA HIS A 107 -12.32 0.51 -50.92
C HIS A 107 -10.84 0.72 -50.54
N MET A 108 -10.51 1.21 -49.32
CA MET A 108 -9.11 1.42 -48.91
C MET A 108 -8.52 0.30 -48.05
N LEU A 109 -9.28 -0.75 -47.74
CA LEU A 109 -8.77 -1.91 -46.99
C LEU A 109 -7.81 -2.78 -47.82
N ASP A 110 -7.92 -2.77 -49.15
CA ASP A 110 -6.98 -3.48 -50.02
C ASP A 110 -5.67 -2.70 -50.27
N GLU A 111 -5.68 -1.36 -50.13
CA GLU A 111 -4.50 -0.51 -50.34
C GLU A 111 -3.66 -0.30 -49.06
N LEU A 112 -4.19 -0.59 -47.87
CA LEU A 112 -3.45 -0.56 -46.60
C LEU A 112 -2.72 -1.88 -46.27
N ARG A 113 -2.72 -2.83 -47.21
CA ARG A 113 -2.02 -4.11 -47.08
C ARG A 113 -0.55 -3.96 -47.48
N ASP A 114 0.20 -3.14 -46.73
CA ASP A 114 1.66 -3.11 -46.84
C ASP A 114 2.21 -4.52 -46.56
N PRO A 115 2.94 -5.16 -47.52
CA PRO A 115 3.52 -6.48 -47.31
C PRO A 115 4.48 -6.54 -46.10
N TYR A 116 4.94 -5.39 -45.59
CA TYR A 116 5.89 -5.29 -44.49
C TYR A 116 5.29 -5.11 -43.09
N PHE A 117 3.99 -4.80 -42.94
CA PHE A 117 3.39 -4.44 -41.63
C PHE A 117 2.07 -5.16 -41.27
N SER A 118 1.90 -6.41 -41.72
CA SER A 118 0.76 -7.23 -41.25
C SER A 118 1.02 -7.84 -39.87
N SER A 119 0.38 -7.27 -38.84
CA SER A 119 0.49 -7.67 -37.42
C SER A 119 -0.02 -9.09 -37.12
N ASP A 120 -0.86 -9.67 -37.97
CA ASP A 120 -1.38 -11.04 -37.80
C ASP A 120 -0.36 -12.14 -38.09
N LYS A 121 0.76 -11.83 -38.77
CA LYS A 121 1.84 -12.79 -39.03
C LYS A 121 2.90 -12.85 -37.92
N LEU A 122 2.86 -11.95 -36.92
CA LEU A 122 3.83 -11.91 -35.83
C LEU A 122 3.58 -12.94 -34.72
N ARG A 123 2.36 -13.48 -34.61
CA ARG A 123 2.01 -14.43 -33.54
C ARG A 123 2.40 -15.89 -33.78
N LYS A 124 2.92 -16.25 -34.97
CA LYS A 124 3.26 -17.64 -35.34
C LYS A 124 4.66 -17.86 -35.92
N ARG A 125 5.58 -16.89 -35.83
CA ARG A 125 6.97 -17.10 -36.25
C ARG A 125 7.82 -17.57 -35.08
N ASN A 126 7.96 -18.89 -34.98
CA ASN A 126 9.18 -19.50 -34.48
C ASN A 126 10.39 -18.88 -35.21
N PHE A 127 11.41 -18.58 -34.43
CA PHE A 127 12.57 -17.74 -34.74
C PHE A 127 13.50 -18.34 -35.80
N THR A 128 13.19 -18.18 -37.08
CA THR A 128 14.19 -18.13 -38.14
C THR A 128 13.93 -16.89 -38.98
N VAL A 129 14.62 -15.81 -38.62
CA VAL A 129 14.73 -14.62 -39.47
C VAL A 129 15.45 -15.08 -40.74
N TYR A 130 14.72 -15.22 -41.85
CA TYR A 130 15.34 -15.38 -43.16
C TYR A 130 16.17 -14.12 -43.43
N ILE A 131 17.49 -14.24 -43.32
CA ILE A 131 18.42 -13.16 -43.63
C ILE A 131 18.33 -12.95 -45.15
N SER A 132 17.79 -11.81 -45.57
CA SER A 132 17.80 -11.40 -46.97
C SER A 132 19.24 -11.12 -47.38
N GLU A 133 19.82 -11.99 -48.21
CA GLU A 133 21.18 -11.84 -48.74
C GLU A 133 21.37 -10.49 -49.46
N LYS A 134 20.30 -9.96 -50.08
CA LYS A 134 20.30 -8.64 -50.71
C LYS A 134 20.57 -7.51 -49.71
N ASP A 135 20.01 -7.62 -48.50
CA ASP A 135 20.18 -6.59 -47.48
C ASP A 135 21.52 -6.72 -46.75
N GLU A 136 22.06 -7.93 -46.60
CA GLU A 136 23.46 -8.11 -46.17
C GLU A 136 24.44 -7.52 -47.17
N ASN A 137 24.21 -7.73 -48.46
CA ASN A 137 25.07 -7.18 -49.50
C ASN A 137 25.08 -5.65 -49.47
N ARG A 138 23.91 -5.01 -49.29
CA ARG A 138 23.80 -3.54 -49.12
C ARG A 138 24.55 -3.00 -47.90
N ILE A 139 24.52 -3.72 -46.79
CA ILE A 139 25.26 -3.32 -45.58
C ILE A 139 26.76 -3.51 -45.78
N SER A 140 27.14 -4.61 -46.45
CA SER A 140 28.53 -4.94 -46.75
C SER A 140 29.17 -3.98 -47.75
N SER A 141 28.40 -3.44 -48.70
CA SER A 141 28.88 -2.54 -49.76
C SER A 141 29.33 -1.18 -49.25
N LEU A 142 28.90 -0.77 -48.06
CA LEU A 142 29.32 0.49 -47.45
C LEU A 142 30.72 0.34 -46.82
N PRO A 143 31.63 1.31 -47.01
CA PRO A 143 32.97 1.28 -46.41
C PRO A 143 32.94 1.23 -44.88
N ASP A 144 33.96 0.62 -44.29
CA ASP A 144 34.06 0.44 -42.84
C ASP A 144 34.16 1.78 -42.09
N GLU A 145 34.85 2.75 -42.68
CA GLU A 145 34.97 4.12 -42.14
C GLU A 145 33.63 4.83 -42.01
N LEU A 146 32.71 4.60 -42.95
CA LEU A 146 31.38 5.20 -42.91
C LEU A 146 30.59 4.65 -41.72
N TRP A 147 30.63 3.33 -41.51
CA TRP A 147 29.97 2.69 -40.36
C TRP A 147 30.56 3.15 -39.03
N LYS A 148 31.89 3.29 -38.94
CA LYS A 148 32.56 3.86 -37.75
C LYS A 148 32.13 5.30 -37.50
N ARG A 149 32.00 6.11 -38.56
CA ARG A 149 31.52 7.50 -38.43
C ARG A 149 30.06 7.56 -38.01
N ILE A 150 29.19 6.69 -38.53
CA ILE A 150 27.80 6.58 -38.07
C ILE A 150 27.77 6.22 -36.58
N ALA A 151 28.55 5.21 -36.16
CA ALA A 151 28.63 4.81 -34.76
C ALA A 151 29.13 5.94 -33.83
N SER A 152 29.98 6.85 -34.32
CA SER A 152 30.46 8.00 -33.53
C SER A 152 29.39 9.05 -33.22
N PHE A 153 28.27 9.05 -33.95
CA PHE A 153 27.12 9.93 -33.69
C PHE A 153 26.06 9.27 -32.80
N LEU A 154 26.20 7.98 -32.49
CA LEU A 154 25.25 7.23 -31.68
C LEU A 154 25.70 7.21 -30.22
N ASP A 155 24.72 7.08 -29.32
CA ASP A 155 25.02 6.77 -27.92
C ASP A 155 25.78 5.45 -27.81
N PRO A 156 26.66 5.26 -26.80
CA PRO A 156 27.42 4.02 -26.63
C PRO A 156 26.57 2.75 -26.60
N VAL A 157 25.33 2.85 -26.07
CA VAL A 157 24.36 1.74 -26.06
C VAL A 157 23.89 1.39 -27.46
N ASP A 158 23.54 2.39 -28.27
CA ASP A 158 23.01 2.21 -29.61
C ASP A 158 24.10 1.79 -30.60
N ALA A 159 25.32 2.31 -30.43
CA ALA A 159 26.49 1.86 -31.17
C ALA A 159 26.77 0.36 -30.94
N ALA A 160 26.66 -0.11 -29.70
CA ALA A 160 26.83 -1.53 -29.37
C ALA A 160 25.68 -2.40 -29.88
N ASN A 161 24.43 -1.92 -29.80
CA ASN A 161 23.26 -2.60 -30.38
C ASN A 161 23.39 -2.72 -31.91
N LEU A 162 23.86 -1.66 -32.58
CA LEU A 162 24.13 -1.66 -34.01
C LEU A 162 25.18 -2.72 -34.36
N ALA A 163 26.28 -2.79 -33.60
CA ALA A 163 27.32 -3.80 -33.78
C ALA A 163 26.81 -5.23 -33.56
N LEU A 164 25.91 -5.46 -32.59
CA LEU A 164 25.32 -6.77 -32.33
C LEU A 164 24.23 -7.21 -33.30
N SER A 165 23.62 -6.26 -34.02
CA SER A 165 22.48 -6.57 -34.89
C SER A 165 22.83 -7.59 -35.98
N LYS A 166 24.06 -7.54 -36.52
CA LYS A 166 24.52 -8.40 -37.63
C LYS A 166 26.01 -8.74 -37.52
N LYS A 167 26.38 -9.95 -37.98
CA LYS A 167 27.79 -10.39 -38.05
C LYS A 167 28.65 -9.49 -38.95
N THR A 168 28.08 -8.97 -40.03
CA THR A 168 28.75 -8.04 -40.97
C THR A 168 29.09 -6.73 -40.27
N LEU A 169 28.13 -6.14 -39.56
CA LEU A 169 28.33 -4.92 -38.76
C LEU A 169 29.33 -5.13 -37.62
N TYR A 170 29.24 -6.25 -36.90
CA TYR A 170 30.23 -6.60 -35.89
C TYR A 170 31.67 -6.64 -36.46
N ARG A 171 31.86 -7.23 -37.64
CA ARG A 171 33.18 -7.28 -38.30
C ARG A 171 33.68 -5.90 -38.70
N LYS A 172 32.79 -5.02 -39.19
CA LYS A 172 33.16 -3.66 -39.64
C LYS A 172 33.43 -2.69 -38.49
N LEU A 173 32.60 -2.72 -37.45
CA LEU A 173 32.69 -1.84 -36.28
C LEU A 173 33.73 -2.33 -35.26
N GLY A 174 33.94 -3.65 -35.18
CA GLY A 174 34.89 -4.27 -34.28
C GLY A 174 34.51 -4.12 -32.80
N MET A 175 35.52 -4.03 -31.93
CA MET A 175 35.33 -3.98 -30.48
C MET A 175 35.13 -2.59 -29.90
N VAL A 176 35.37 -1.55 -30.70
CA VAL A 176 35.34 -0.14 -30.25
C VAL A 176 34.05 0.23 -29.50
N PRO A 177 32.83 -0.10 -29.98
CA PRO A 177 31.61 0.23 -29.25
C PRO A 177 31.50 -0.49 -27.88
N PHE A 178 32.06 -1.69 -27.77
CA PHE A 178 32.03 -2.48 -26.54
C PHE A 178 33.10 -2.04 -25.55
N ASP A 179 34.26 -1.60 -26.04
CA ASP A 179 35.32 -1.02 -25.22
C ASP A 179 34.87 0.31 -24.60
N ALA A 180 34.19 1.15 -25.38
CA ALA A 180 33.56 2.38 -24.88
C ALA A 180 32.53 2.10 -23.77
N LEU A 181 31.73 1.02 -23.90
CA LEU A 181 30.81 0.59 -22.83
C LEU A 181 31.53 0.03 -21.59
N ASN A 182 32.75 -0.49 -21.72
CA ASN A 182 33.51 -1.04 -20.61
C ASN A 182 34.19 0.03 -19.74
N GLU A 183 34.19 1.29 -20.20
CA GLU A 183 34.69 2.42 -19.42
C GLU A 183 33.88 2.60 -18.12
N PRO A 184 34.52 2.96 -17.00
CA PRO A 184 33.86 3.09 -15.70
C PRO A 184 32.77 4.17 -15.69
N GLU A 185 32.95 5.26 -16.45
CA GLU A 185 31.98 6.35 -16.57
C GLU A 185 30.67 5.87 -17.23
N ASN A 186 30.79 4.95 -18.20
CA ASN A 186 29.68 4.39 -18.95
C ASN A 186 29.05 3.16 -18.28
N GLN A 187 29.36 2.87 -17.02
CA GLN A 187 28.83 1.69 -16.32
C GLN A 187 27.29 1.65 -16.30
N HIS A 188 26.63 2.81 -16.18
CA HIS A 188 25.17 2.92 -16.21
C HIS A 188 24.59 2.60 -17.59
N LEU A 189 25.24 3.05 -18.67
CA LEU A 189 24.90 2.71 -20.05
C LEU A 189 25.09 1.23 -20.32
N LYS A 190 26.19 0.64 -19.83
CA LYS A 190 26.43 -0.80 -19.91
C LYS A 190 25.35 -1.61 -19.20
N ILE A 191 24.90 -1.16 -18.02
CA ILE A 191 23.77 -1.79 -17.32
C ILE A 191 22.51 -1.73 -18.18
N LYS A 192 22.17 -0.55 -18.73
CA LYS A 192 21.00 -0.37 -19.62
C LYS A 192 21.06 -1.31 -20.84
N PHE A 193 22.23 -1.40 -21.48
CA PHE A 193 22.48 -2.33 -22.58
C PHE A 193 22.27 -3.79 -22.15
N LEU A 194 22.83 -4.20 -21.01
CA LEU A 194 22.72 -5.58 -20.52
C LEU A 194 21.28 -5.97 -20.16
N LEU A 195 20.46 -5.04 -19.66
CA LEU A 195 19.05 -5.30 -19.33
C LEU A 195 18.23 -5.72 -20.56
N SER A 196 18.60 -5.28 -21.77
CA SER A 196 17.90 -5.69 -23.00
C SER A 196 17.98 -7.21 -23.27
N PHE A 197 18.99 -7.88 -22.71
CA PHE A 197 19.19 -9.34 -22.83
C PHE A 197 18.52 -10.14 -21.71
N ASP A 198 17.85 -9.49 -20.77
CA ASP A 198 17.35 -10.14 -19.55
C ASP A 198 16.34 -11.27 -19.86
N ARG A 199 15.52 -11.07 -20.89
CA ARG A 199 14.57 -12.08 -21.40
C ARG A 199 15.24 -13.34 -21.95
N GLN A 200 16.48 -13.25 -22.45
CA GLN A 200 17.19 -14.39 -23.04
C GLN A 200 17.94 -15.22 -21.98
N MET A 201 18.01 -14.74 -20.73
CA MET A 201 18.93 -15.25 -19.71
C MET A 201 18.21 -15.67 -18.41
N PRO A 202 17.33 -16.70 -18.42
CA PRO A 202 16.55 -17.11 -17.24
C PRO A 202 17.40 -17.59 -16.05
N ASP A 203 18.48 -18.32 -16.33
CA ASP A 203 19.38 -18.89 -15.30
C ASP A 203 20.44 -17.91 -14.79
N HIS A 204 20.46 -16.69 -15.32
CA HIS A 204 21.42 -15.67 -14.93
C HIS A 204 20.71 -14.44 -14.40
N LEU A 205 21.39 -13.68 -13.53
CA LEU A 205 20.90 -12.42 -13.00
C LEU A 205 21.97 -11.34 -13.14
N LEU A 206 21.56 -10.14 -13.55
CA LEU A 206 22.46 -9.00 -13.72
C LEU A 206 22.96 -8.52 -12.35
N CYS A 207 24.28 -8.52 -12.17
CA CYS A 207 24.92 -7.93 -11.00
C CYS A 207 25.36 -6.50 -11.32
N PHE A 208 24.69 -5.51 -10.73
CA PHE A 208 25.00 -4.09 -10.95
C PHE A 208 26.42 -3.66 -10.57
N PRO A 209 27.00 -4.11 -9.42
CA PRO A 209 28.40 -3.81 -9.09
C PRO A 209 29.42 -4.37 -10.10
N CYS A 210 29.12 -5.50 -10.74
CA CYS A 210 29.99 -6.11 -11.73
C CYS A 210 29.67 -5.67 -13.17
N ALA A 211 28.49 -5.10 -13.42
CA ALA A 211 27.90 -4.89 -14.73
C ALA A 211 28.03 -6.15 -15.63
N LYS A 212 27.65 -7.32 -15.09
CA LYS A 212 27.66 -8.60 -15.82
C LYS A 212 26.62 -9.57 -15.25
N TYR A 213 26.23 -10.55 -16.06
CA TYR A 213 25.34 -11.63 -15.65
C TYR A 213 26.10 -12.68 -14.83
N HIS A 214 25.54 -13.04 -13.68
CA HIS A 214 26.01 -14.17 -12.87
C HIS A 214 24.99 -15.30 -12.92
N ARG A 215 25.46 -16.55 -12.94
CA ARG A 215 24.60 -17.72 -12.84
C ARG A 215 23.94 -17.77 -11.46
N ARG A 216 22.63 -17.98 -11.43
CA ARG A 216 21.83 -18.17 -10.21
C ARG A 216 22.24 -19.49 -9.55
N LEU A 217 22.35 -19.49 -8.21
CA LEU A 217 22.73 -20.69 -7.47
C LEU A 217 21.58 -21.70 -7.35
N GLN A 218 20.36 -21.20 -7.14
CA GLN A 218 19.19 -22.05 -6.89
C GLN A 218 17.92 -21.51 -7.60
N PRO A 219 17.85 -21.60 -8.94
CA PRO A 219 16.70 -21.10 -9.70
C PRO A 219 15.35 -21.59 -9.16
N GLY A 220 14.46 -20.65 -8.83
CA GLY A 220 13.09 -20.89 -8.35
C GLY A 220 12.98 -21.30 -6.88
N LYS A 221 14.11 -21.52 -6.20
CA LYS A 221 14.18 -21.87 -4.78
C LYS A 221 14.86 -20.78 -3.97
N GLU A 222 15.09 -19.60 -4.54
CA GLU A 222 15.71 -18.50 -3.83
C GLU A 222 14.78 -17.98 -2.72
N VAL A 223 15.25 -18.02 -1.48
CA VAL A 223 14.49 -17.52 -0.33
C VAL A 223 15.19 -16.31 0.25
N MET A 224 14.48 -15.18 0.28
CA MET A 224 14.96 -13.98 0.95
C MET A 224 14.95 -14.17 2.47
N LYS A 225 16.12 -14.10 3.10
CA LYS A 225 16.25 -13.87 4.55
C LYS A 225 16.57 -12.39 4.77
N MET A 226 15.69 -11.68 5.49
CA MET A 226 15.75 -10.22 5.67
C MET A 226 16.85 -9.73 6.62
N ILE A 227 17.69 -10.63 7.14
CA ILE A 227 18.60 -10.36 8.25
C ILE A 227 20.03 -10.13 7.75
N GLU A 228 20.50 -10.80 6.69
CA GLU A 228 21.86 -10.60 6.17
C GLU A 228 22.06 -11.22 4.77
N TYR A 229 22.70 -10.47 3.86
CA TYR A 229 23.02 -10.93 2.50
C TYR A 229 24.06 -12.07 2.49
N VAL A 230 25.03 -12.03 3.41
CA VAL A 230 26.21 -12.91 3.40
C VAL A 230 25.82 -14.39 3.57
N THR A 231 24.71 -14.66 4.26
CA THR A 231 24.29 -16.02 4.56
C THR A 231 23.56 -16.71 3.38
N TYR A 232 22.97 -15.96 2.44
CA TYR A 232 22.17 -16.51 1.33
C TYR A 232 22.31 -15.69 0.03
N PRO A 233 23.45 -15.80 -0.69
CA PRO A 233 23.62 -15.14 -1.97
C PRO A 233 22.70 -15.75 -3.04
N VAL A 234 22.09 -14.91 -3.88
CA VAL A 234 21.34 -15.36 -5.08
C VAL A 234 22.31 -15.92 -6.13
N PHE A 235 23.50 -15.33 -6.21
CA PHE A 235 24.58 -15.70 -7.11
C PHE A 235 25.94 -15.47 -6.45
N ASN A 236 26.97 -16.21 -6.87
CA ASN A 236 28.33 -16.00 -6.40
C ASN A 236 28.97 -14.82 -7.15
N CYS A 237 29.15 -13.69 -6.46
CA CYS A 237 29.78 -12.50 -7.03
C CYS A 237 31.12 -12.20 -6.33
N PRO A 238 32.22 -12.04 -7.09
CA PRO A 238 33.54 -11.79 -6.53
C PRO A 238 33.65 -10.39 -5.91
N ARG A 239 32.81 -9.44 -6.34
CA ARG A 239 32.80 -8.05 -5.83
C ARG A 239 31.91 -7.86 -4.59
N VAL A 240 31.28 -8.91 -4.06
CA VAL A 240 30.38 -8.83 -2.89
C VAL A 240 31.07 -8.23 -1.66
N ARG A 241 32.34 -8.56 -1.43
CA ARG A 241 33.12 -8.04 -0.29
C ARG A 241 33.74 -6.67 -0.55
N ALA A 242 33.93 -6.32 -1.82
CA ALA A 242 34.61 -5.10 -2.25
C ALA A 242 33.64 -3.92 -2.48
N THR A 243 32.33 -4.17 -2.56
CA THR A 243 31.33 -3.16 -2.91
C THR A 243 30.10 -3.23 -2.01
N VAL A 244 29.53 -2.07 -1.67
CA VAL A 244 28.25 -2.01 -0.94
C VAL A 244 27.13 -2.34 -1.91
N LEU A 245 26.50 -3.50 -1.70
CA LEU A 245 25.39 -3.92 -2.53
C LEU A 245 24.17 -3.02 -2.33
N PRO A 246 23.40 -2.76 -3.40
CA PRO A 246 22.16 -2.00 -3.31
C PRO A 246 21.14 -2.67 -2.40
N ARG A 247 20.78 -1.95 -1.34
CA ARG A 247 19.85 -2.39 -0.30
C ARG A 247 18.98 -1.23 0.15
N MET A 248 17.77 -1.55 0.58
CA MET A 248 16.80 -0.61 1.12
C MET A 248 16.37 -1.05 2.51
N ARG A 249 16.25 -0.11 3.44
CA ARG A 249 15.70 -0.39 4.78
C ARG A 249 14.23 -0.77 4.70
N VAL A 250 13.89 -1.94 5.26
CA VAL A 250 12.49 -2.37 5.44
C VAL A 250 12.00 -1.97 6.83
N THR A 251 12.74 -2.33 7.89
CA THR A 251 12.50 -1.91 9.29
C THR A 251 13.83 -1.78 10.00
N TYR A 252 13.82 -1.50 11.30
CA TYR A 252 15.02 -1.59 12.12
C TYR A 252 15.68 -2.97 11.99
N GLY A 253 16.99 -2.99 11.76
CA GLY A 253 17.80 -4.20 11.58
C GLY A 253 17.46 -5.09 10.37
N ARG A 254 16.60 -4.66 9.44
CA ARG A 254 16.21 -5.48 8.27
C ARG A 254 16.20 -4.71 6.97
N THR A 255 16.77 -5.33 5.93
CA THR A 255 16.94 -4.71 4.62
C THR A 255 16.42 -5.60 3.49
N LEU A 256 15.92 -4.95 2.43
CA LEU A 256 15.56 -5.52 1.14
C LEU A 256 16.73 -5.37 0.20
N ILE A 257 17.11 -6.46 -0.42
CA ILE A 257 18.30 -6.55 -1.28
C ILE A 257 17.79 -6.52 -2.71
N TYR A 258 18.38 -5.65 -3.53
CA TYR A 258 17.86 -5.38 -4.88
C TYR A 258 17.73 -6.60 -5.82
N PRO A 259 18.59 -7.62 -5.78
CA PRO A 259 18.41 -8.83 -6.59
C PRO A 259 17.04 -9.51 -6.42
N PHE A 260 16.42 -9.43 -5.23
CA PHE A 260 15.07 -9.98 -5.02
C PHE A 260 13.97 -9.13 -5.67
N VAL A 261 14.21 -7.82 -5.86
CA VAL A 261 13.32 -6.94 -6.65
C VAL A 261 13.35 -7.37 -8.11
N GLN A 262 14.54 -7.59 -8.67
CA GLN A 262 14.69 -8.09 -10.03
C GLN A 262 14.00 -9.45 -10.20
N LEU A 263 14.26 -10.42 -9.30
CA LEU A 263 13.65 -11.75 -9.41
C LEU A 263 12.11 -11.69 -9.34
N ALA A 264 11.53 -10.82 -8.50
CA ALA A 264 10.08 -10.68 -8.40
C ALA A 264 9.45 -10.11 -9.67
N LEU A 265 10.09 -9.10 -10.26
CA LEU A 265 9.60 -8.46 -11.49
C LEU A 265 9.79 -9.37 -12.71
N ARG A 266 10.94 -10.02 -12.83
CA ARG A 266 11.21 -11.01 -13.88
C ARG A 266 10.24 -12.19 -13.82
N HIS A 267 9.88 -12.64 -12.61
CA HIS A 267 8.86 -13.68 -12.45
C HIS A 267 7.50 -13.22 -12.97
N ALA A 268 7.08 -11.99 -12.66
CA ALA A 268 5.82 -11.45 -13.13
C ALA A 268 5.79 -11.19 -14.64
N GLU A 269 6.91 -10.77 -15.23
CA GLU A 269 7.00 -10.44 -16.65
C GLU A 269 7.23 -11.67 -17.56
N TYR A 270 8.15 -12.55 -17.19
CA TYR A 270 8.60 -13.68 -18.03
C TYR A 270 8.18 -15.06 -17.50
N GLY A 271 7.65 -15.14 -16.28
CA GLY A 271 7.17 -16.37 -15.65
C GLY A 271 8.16 -17.02 -14.67
N ALA A 272 7.74 -18.16 -14.11
CA ALA A 272 8.38 -18.79 -12.95
C ALA A 272 9.87 -19.18 -13.14
N ALA A 273 10.29 -19.47 -14.37
CA ALA A 273 11.69 -19.83 -14.65
C ALA A 273 12.67 -18.67 -14.38
N TYR A 274 12.22 -17.43 -14.50
CA TYR A 274 13.08 -16.24 -14.48
C TYR A 274 13.29 -15.65 -13.10
N GLY A 275 12.55 -16.10 -12.09
CA GLY A 275 12.58 -15.45 -10.79
C GLY A 275 11.83 -16.17 -9.69
N VAL A 276 11.37 -15.40 -8.71
CA VAL A 276 10.56 -15.89 -7.58
C VAL A 276 9.28 -15.10 -7.50
N ASP A 277 8.18 -15.74 -7.13
CA ASP A 277 6.92 -15.03 -7.03
C ASP A 277 7.00 -13.94 -5.94
N HIS A 278 6.42 -12.77 -6.21
CA HIS A 278 6.41 -11.63 -5.30
C HIS A 278 5.84 -11.97 -3.91
N SER A 279 4.89 -12.90 -3.80
CA SER A 279 4.35 -13.35 -2.50
C SER A 279 5.40 -14.05 -1.63
N THR A 280 6.40 -14.68 -2.24
CA THR A 280 7.49 -15.37 -1.53
C THR A 280 8.43 -14.41 -0.80
N LEU A 281 8.36 -13.11 -1.09
CA LEU A 281 9.08 -12.05 -0.38
C LEU A 281 8.40 -11.64 0.94
N ALA A 282 7.11 -11.98 1.11
CA ALA A 282 6.34 -11.62 2.29
C ALA A 282 6.87 -12.33 3.56
N ARG A 283 6.98 -11.59 4.66
CA ARG A 283 7.50 -12.09 5.95
C ARG A 283 6.70 -11.52 7.10
N LYS A 284 6.64 -12.27 8.20
CA LYS A 284 6.15 -11.80 9.50
C LYS A 284 7.23 -12.05 10.54
N TRP A 285 7.45 -11.11 11.44
CA TRP A 285 8.39 -11.29 12.55
C TRP A 285 8.04 -10.41 13.75
N LYS A 286 8.57 -10.80 14.91
CA LYS A 286 8.55 -10.02 16.14
C LYS A 286 9.98 -9.63 16.50
N CYS A 287 10.22 -8.36 16.78
CA CYS A 287 11.47 -7.86 17.32
C CYS A 287 11.52 -8.21 18.80
N LYS A 288 12.54 -8.98 19.21
CA LYS A 288 12.65 -9.47 20.59
C LYS A 288 12.88 -8.32 21.57
N ASP A 289 13.70 -7.36 21.18
CA ASP A 289 14.18 -6.32 22.08
C ASP A 289 13.21 -5.14 22.21
N THR A 290 12.34 -4.94 21.22
CA THR A 290 11.50 -3.74 21.10
C THR A 290 10.00 -4.01 21.22
N GLY A 291 9.59 -5.28 21.20
CA GLY A 291 8.17 -5.67 21.23
C GLY A 291 7.40 -5.45 19.93
N TRP A 292 7.96 -4.73 18.96
CA TRP A 292 7.33 -4.50 17.66
C TRP A 292 7.13 -5.79 16.88
N THR A 293 6.01 -5.88 16.17
CA THR A 293 5.74 -6.95 15.22
C THR A 293 5.52 -6.35 13.84
N HIS A 294 6.05 -7.01 12.83
CA HIS A 294 6.02 -6.50 11.46
C HIS A 294 5.50 -7.56 10.51
N ARG A 295 4.79 -7.10 9.48
CA ARG A 295 4.30 -7.91 8.38
C ARG A 295 4.56 -7.20 7.07
N THR A 296 5.29 -7.84 6.17
CA THR A 296 5.48 -7.36 4.80
C THR A 296 4.57 -8.10 3.84
N ARG A 297 4.12 -7.38 2.81
CA ARG A 297 3.47 -7.93 1.62
C ARG A 297 4.03 -7.20 0.40
N PHE A 298 4.07 -7.89 -0.72
CA PHE A 298 4.51 -7.34 -1.99
C PHE A 298 3.43 -7.60 -3.03
N MET A 299 3.44 -6.82 -4.11
CA MET A 299 2.52 -6.93 -5.23
C MET A 299 3.20 -6.38 -6.48
N VAL A 300 2.98 -6.98 -7.63
CA VAL A 300 3.37 -6.38 -8.91
C VAL A 300 2.14 -5.74 -9.55
N HIS A 301 2.27 -4.47 -9.94
CA HIS A 301 1.21 -3.71 -10.61
C HIS A 301 1.84 -2.85 -11.70
N ASP A 302 1.35 -2.94 -12.93
CA ASP A 302 1.89 -2.20 -14.11
C ASP A 302 3.41 -2.30 -14.26
N GLY A 303 3.98 -3.50 -14.10
CA GLY A 303 5.43 -3.73 -14.20
C GLY A 303 6.27 -3.13 -13.07
N ARG A 304 5.62 -2.65 -11.99
CA ARG A 304 6.28 -2.06 -10.81
C ARG A 304 6.06 -2.93 -9.57
N LEU A 305 7.07 -3.00 -8.71
CA LEU A 305 6.98 -3.76 -7.47
C LEU A 305 6.54 -2.86 -6.31
N LEU A 306 5.32 -3.06 -5.82
CA LEU A 306 4.80 -2.37 -4.65
C LEU A 306 5.09 -3.18 -3.39
N MET A 307 5.45 -2.49 -2.31
CA MET A 307 5.69 -3.04 -0.99
C MET A 307 4.75 -2.41 0.03
N ARG A 308 4.16 -3.25 0.88
CA ARG A 308 3.43 -2.84 2.08
C ARG A 308 4.09 -3.41 3.33
N VAL A 309 4.34 -2.56 4.32
CA VAL A 309 4.86 -2.96 5.63
C VAL A 309 3.92 -2.47 6.70
N VAL A 310 3.34 -3.39 7.46
CA VAL A 310 2.56 -3.07 8.68
C VAL A 310 3.45 -3.34 9.88
N SER A 311 3.70 -2.30 10.66
CA SER A 311 4.42 -2.38 11.93
C SER A 311 3.44 -2.11 13.05
N GLN A 312 3.39 -2.97 14.06
CA GLN A 312 2.47 -2.82 15.18
C GLN A 312 3.19 -3.02 16.52
N VAL A 313 2.80 -2.26 17.54
CA VAL A 313 3.28 -2.39 18.91
C VAL A 313 2.14 -2.06 19.87
N TYR A 314 2.11 -2.71 21.04
CA TYR A 314 1.16 -2.35 22.08
C TYR A 314 1.49 -0.98 22.67
N THR A 315 0.46 -0.17 22.88
CA THR A 315 0.62 1.19 23.39
C THR A 315 -0.18 1.32 24.68
N PRO A 316 0.44 1.82 25.77
CA PRO A 316 -0.28 2.07 27.00
C PRO A 316 -1.28 3.23 26.81
N PRO A 317 -2.27 3.36 27.71
CA PRO A 317 -3.16 4.50 27.73
C PRO A 317 -2.42 5.84 27.80
N ALA A 318 -2.98 6.89 27.18
CA ALA A 318 -2.38 8.21 27.14
C ALA A 318 -2.10 8.80 28.54
N THR A 319 -2.92 8.47 29.54
CA THR A 319 -2.71 8.91 30.93
C THR A 319 -1.42 8.37 31.56
N ASN A 320 -0.93 7.24 31.05
CA ASN A 320 0.27 6.57 31.56
C ASN A 320 1.47 6.79 30.63
N LEU A 321 1.28 7.54 29.54
CA LEU A 321 2.27 7.74 28.50
C LEU A 321 3.08 9.01 28.80
N THR A 322 4.33 8.83 29.22
CA THR A 322 5.29 9.93 29.36
C THR A 322 6.10 10.10 28.08
N GLU A 323 6.67 11.28 27.84
CA GLU A 323 7.54 11.51 26.66
C GLU A 323 8.69 10.50 26.56
N THR A 324 9.26 10.11 27.69
CA THR A 324 10.30 9.06 27.75
C THR A 324 9.76 7.70 27.33
N ALA A 325 8.54 7.34 27.75
CA ALA A 325 7.89 6.11 27.33
C ALA A 325 7.57 6.11 25.82
N GLU A 326 7.10 7.24 25.28
CA GLU A 326 6.91 7.39 23.83
C GLU A 326 8.21 7.17 23.06
N ARG A 327 9.31 7.76 23.54
CA ARG A 327 10.63 7.58 22.91
C ARG A 327 11.08 6.13 22.92
N HIS A 328 10.92 5.44 24.05
CA HIS A 328 11.28 4.01 24.14
C HIS A 328 10.41 3.09 23.30
N ILE A 329 9.15 3.48 23.02
CA ILE A 329 8.28 2.74 22.11
C ILE A 329 8.67 2.98 20.65
N LEU A 330 9.02 4.22 20.28
CA LEU A 330 9.19 4.60 18.88
C LEU A 330 10.62 4.41 18.35
N TYR A 331 11.66 4.66 19.15
CA TYR A 331 13.04 4.77 18.66
C TYR A 331 14.03 3.87 19.37
N ASP A 332 15.08 3.54 18.64
CA ASP A 332 16.32 3.03 19.20
C ASP A 332 17.03 4.06 20.09
N ARG A 333 17.75 3.59 21.11
CA ARG A 333 18.39 4.45 22.12
C ARG A 333 19.69 5.08 21.62
N GLU A 334 20.34 4.47 20.63
CA GLU A 334 21.64 4.92 20.13
C GLU A 334 21.44 5.85 18.94
N GLU A 335 20.95 5.31 17.82
CA GLU A 335 20.86 6.06 16.57
C GLU A 335 19.57 6.87 16.43
N HIS A 336 18.66 6.79 17.40
CA HIS A 336 17.34 7.42 17.38
C HIS A 336 16.53 7.07 16.11
N THR A 337 16.78 5.88 15.55
CA THR A 337 16.06 5.41 14.37
C THR A 337 14.74 4.74 14.77
N PRO A 338 13.62 5.02 14.08
CA PRO A 338 12.33 4.44 14.45
C PRO A 338 12.32 2.92 14.28
N PHE A 339 11.75 2.16 15.21
CA PHE A 339 11.71 0.69 15.10
C PHE A 339 10.86 0.19 13.93
N PHE A 340 9.88 0.99 13.49
CA PHE A 340 9.01 0.69 12.37
C PHE A 340 9.60 1.07 11.01
N SER A 341 8.86 0.76 9.95
CA SER A 341 9.31 1.02 8.57
C SER A 341 9.29 2.51 8.24
N VAL A 342 10.43 3.05 7.84
CA VAL A 342 10.58 4.45 7.39
C VAL A 342 11.44 4.55 6.13
N CYS A 343 11.14 5.52 5.26
CA CYS A 343 11.96 5.93 4.10
C CYS A 343 13.15 6.77 4.58
N ALA A 344 14.10 7.14 3.72
CA ALA A 344 15.24 7.97 4.14
C ALA A 344 14.84 9.38 4.63
N HIS A 345 13.76 9.95 4.09
CA HIS A 345 13.32 11.33 4.33
C HIS A 345 12.44 11.53 5.57
N TRP A 346 12.34 10.53 6.45
CA TRP A 346 11.42 10.58 7.58
C TRP A 346 11.78 11.67 8.61
N ARG A 347 13.07 12.03 8.70
CA ARG A 347 13.58 13.06 9.62
C ARG A 347 13.11 14.46 9.26
N ASP A 348 12.88 14.72 7.98
CA ASP A 348 12.41 16.01 7.49
C ASP A 348 10.89 16.21 7.64
N GLY A 349 10.17 15.19 8.12
CA GLY A 349 8.71 15.19 8.17
C GLY A 349 8.12 15.09 9.57
N ASP A 350 6.79 15.11 9.62
CA ASP A 350 6.00 15.02 10.86
C ASP A 350 5.64 13.55 11.23
N LEU A 351 6.28 12.55 10.62
CA LEU A 351 5.91 11.14 10.79
C LEU A 351 5.83 10.73 12.27
N THR A 352 6.85 11.11 13.03
CA THR A 352 6.95 10.74 14.43
C THR A 352 6.01 11.55 15.30
N LYS A 353 5.83 12.83 15.03
CA LYS A 353 4.83 13.68 15.70
C LYS A 353 3.43 13.11 15.55
N ILE A 354 3.11 12.60 14.36
CA ILE A 354 1.84 11.93 14.07
C ILE A 354 1.70 10.64 14.88
N CYS A 355 2.77 9.85 15.00
CA CYS A 355 2.77 8.68 15.88
C CYS A 355 2.53 9.07 17.35
N LYS A 356 3.25 10.07 17.88
CA LYS A 356 3.05 10.59 19.24
C LYS A 356 1.62 11.09 19.47
N CYS A 357 1.10 11.90 18.53
CA CYS A 357 -0.28 12.38 18.55
C CYS A 357 -1.30 11.23 18.53
N MET A 358 -1.09 10.19 17.72
CA MET A 358 -1.98 9.04 17.71
C MET A 358 -1.96 8.28 19.05
N MET A 359 -0.79 8.15 19.69
CA MET A 359 -0.69 7.51 21.02
C MET A 359 -1.35 8.33 22.13
N SER A 360 -1.40 9.66 22.02
CA SER A 360 -2.10 10.52 23.01
C SER A 360 -3.63 10.42 22.94
N HIS A 361 -4.17 9.80 21.88
CA HIS A 361 -5.61 9.51 21.77
C HIS A 361 -6.02 8.17 22.40
N VAL A 362 -5.09 7.36 22.92
CA VAL A 362 -5.42 6.06 23.52
C VAL A 362 -6.17 6.27 24.85
N PRO A 363 -7.42 5.76 24.98
CA PRO A 363 -8.26 6.03 26.14
C PRO A 363 -7.72 5.35 27.40
N ALA A 364 -7.99 5.97 28.55
CA ALA A 364 -7.76 5.35 29.85
C ALA A 364 -8.63 4.10 30.02
N PRO A 365 -8.16 3.08 30.78
CA PRO A 365 -8.98 1.94 31.12
C PRO A 365 -10.21 2.39 31.92
N PRO A 366 -11.33 1.64 31.85
CA PRO A 366 -12.55 1.99 32.56
C PRO A 366 -12.29 2.16 34.06
N ASP A 367 -12.71 3.29 34.63
CA ASP A 367 -12.69 3.52 36.08
C ASP A 367 -14.05 3.13 36.65
N PRO A 368 -14.20 1.94 37.26
CA PRO A 368 -15.49 1.47 37.74
C PRO A 368 -16.04 2.39 38.85
N TYR A 369 -17.37 2.53 38.93
CA TYR A 369 -18.02 3.46 39.87
C TYR A 369 -17.56 3.31 41.32
N HIS A 370 -17.23 2.10 41.78
CA HIS A 370 -16.73 1.89 43.14
C HIS A 370 -15.39 2.60 43.41
N LYS A 371 -14.47 2.63 42.43
CA LYS A 371 -13.19 3.36 42.54
C LYS A 371 -13.41 4.85 42.43
N GLN A 372 -14.35 5.29 41.59
CA GLN A 372 -14.72 6.70 41.49
C GLN A 372 -15.27 7.23 42.81
N MET A 373 -16.17 6.49 43.47
CA MET A 373 -16.74 6.86 44.79
C MET A 373 -15.69 6.97 45.89
N GLN A 374 -14.61 6.16 45.83
CA GLN A 374 -13.51 6.24 46.79
C GLN A 374 -12.65 7.51 46.60
N ARG A 375 -12.57 8.04 45.38
CA ARG A 375 -11.74 9.21 45.04
C ARG A 375 -12.51 10.53 45.14
N SER A 376 -13.78 10.54 44.75
CA SER A 376 -14.60 11.75 44.79
C SER A 376 -16.10 11.43 44.79
N PHE A 377 -16.91 12.40 45.24
CA PHE A 377 -18.38 12.33 45.16
C PHE A 377 -18.92 12.57 43.74
N LYS A 378 -18.07 12.87 42.75
CA LYS A 378 -18.48 13.09 41.35
C LYS A 378 -18.27 11.81 40.54
N LEU A 379 -19.38 11.22 40.10
CA LEU A 379 -19.37 10.03 39.24
C LEU A 379 -19.41 10.45 37.77
N SER A 380 -18.47 9.95 36.99
CA SER A 380 -18.42 10.12 35.55
C SER A 380 -18.80 8.83 34.85
N ARG A 381 -19.92 8.85 34.12
CA ARG A 381 -20.36 7.73 33.26
C ARG A 381 -19.37 7.47 32.13
N ALA A 382 -18.75 8.52 31.59
CA ALA A 382 -17.75 8.41 30.53
C ALA A 382 -16.47 7.73 31.02
N ALA A 383 -16.05 7.98 32.26
CA ALA A 383 -14.92 7.28 32.86
C ALA A 383 -15.25 5.81 33.17
N ALA A 384 -16.51 5.50 33.52
CA ALA A 384 -16.94 4.14 33.77
C ALA A 384 -17.09 3.28 32.49
N ASN A 385 -17.41 3.92 31.35
CA ASN A 385 -17.58 3.27 30.05
C ASN A 385 -16.92 4.13 28.95
N PRO A 386 -15.58 4.10 28.81
CA PRO A 386 -14.89 4.80 27.75
C PRO A 386 -15.19 4.16 26.38
N ASP A 387 -15.23 4.99 25.33
CA ASP A 387 -15.24 4.48 23.97
C ASP A 387 -13.88 3.85 23.65
N PHE A 388 -13.86 2.55 23.37
CA PHE A 388 -12.63 1.81 23.07
C PHE A 388 -12.13 2.03 21.64
N ILE A 389 -12.97 2.62 20.78
CA ILE A 389 -12.62 2.95 19.39
C ILE A 389 -11.85 4.27 19.40
N VAL A 390 -10.55 4.19 19.12
CA VAL A 390 -9.70 5.37 19.00
C VAL A 390 -9.92 6.00 17.64
N ARG A 391 -10.38 7.26 17.63
CA ARG A 391 -10.46 8.09 16.43
C ARG A 391 -9.38 9.16 16.55
N GLY A 392 -8.41 9.14 15.62
CA GLY A 392 -7.41 10.20 15.54
C GLY A 392 -8.04 11.57 15.25
N CYS A 393 -7.35 12.64 15.62
CA CYS A 393 -7.71 14.01 15.26
C CYS A 393 -7.46 14.30 13.77
N ASP A 394 -7.83 15.50 13.33
CA ASP A 394 -7.63 15.94 11.93
C ASP A 394 -6.14 16.01 11.53
N GLU A 395 -5.23 16.03 12.49
CA GLU A 395 -3.79 16.01 12.22
C GLU A 395 -3.25 14.58 12.03
N CYS A 396 -3.61 13.62 12.89
CA CYS A 396 -3.02 12.28 12.87
C CYS A 396 -3.82 11.24 12.08
N ARG A 397 -5.11 11.50 11.82
CA ARG A 397 -5.99 10.61 11.03
C ARG A 397 -5.65 10.53 9.53
N PRO A 398 -5.27 11.62 8.83
CA PRO A 398 -4.97 11.57 7.40
C PRO A 398 -3.73 10.73 7.09
N ALA A 399 -3.74 10.07 5.93
CA ALA A 399 -2.55 9.40 5.41
C ALA A 399 -1.50 10.45 4.99
N ARG A 400 -0.22 10.11 5.10
CA ARG A 400 0.90 10.99 4.78
C ARG A 400 1.73 10.48 3.62
N ARG A 401 2.01 11.32 2.63
CA ARG A 401 2.91 11.03 1.51
C ARG A 401 4.21 11.78 1.66
N CYS A 402 5.34 11.08 1.55
CA CYS A 402 6.64 11.73 1.47
C CYS A 402 6.74 12.53 0.15
N PRO A 403 7.11 13.82 0.17
CA PRO A 403 7.25 14.61 -1.07
C PRO A 403 8.43 14.15 -1.94
N GLU A 404 9.44 13.52 -1.34
CA GLU A 404 10.73 13.22 -1.99
C GLU A 404 10.89 11.78 -2.44
N CYS A 405 9.97 10.88 -2.08
CA CYS A 405 10.02 9.48 -2.52
C CYS A 405 8.62 8.89 -2.63
N PRO A 406 8.44 7.76 -3.34
CA PRO A 406 7.14 7.14 -3.50
C PRO A 406 6.74 6.31 -2.28
N THR A 407 6.67 6.96 -1.11
CA THR A 407 6.28 6.33 0.15
C THR A 407 5.09 7.04 0.77
N GLU A 408 4.13 6.24 1.21
CA GLU A 408 2.92 6.67 1.92
C GLU A 408 2.83 5.98 3.29
N TYR A 409 2.26 6.67 4.27
CA TYR A 409 2.07 6.22 5.64
C TYR A 409 0.62 6.39 6.08
N LEU A 410 0.13 5.42 6.82
CA LEU A 410 -1.10 5.53 7.60
C LEU A 410 -0.77 5.08 9.02
N VAL A 411 -1.13 5.93 9.99
CA VAL A 411 -0.96 5.67 11.42
C VAL A 411 -2.35 5.49 12.01
N GLU A 412 -2.56 4.39 12.72
CA GLU A 412 -3.83 4.05 13.35
C GLU A 412 -3.58 3.44 14.73
N VAL A 413 -4.59 3.49 15.60
CA VAL A 413 -4.63 2.66 16.80
C VAL A 413 -5.78 1.67 16.65
N GLN A 414 -5.45 0.39 16.79
CA GLN A 414 -6.40 -0.71 16.69
C GLN A 414 -6.44 -1.49 17.99
N MET A 415 -7.60 -2.04 18.35
CA MET A 415 -7.66 -3.01 19.44
C MET A 415 -7.24 -4.39 18.91
N VAL A 416 -6.24 -4.97 19.54
CA VAL A 416 -5.65 -6.26 19.15
C VAL A 416 -5.69 -7.18 20.36
N GLU A 417 -5.97 -8.45 20.11
CA GLU A 417 -5.92 -9.49 21.13
C GLU A 417 -4.47 -9.92 21.41
N ASP A 418 -4.05 -9.72 22.66
CA ASP A 418 -2.84 -10.27 23.25
C ASP A 418 -3.15 -11.63 23.88
N THR A 419 -2.94 -12.69 23.09
CA THR A 419 -3.14 -14.09 23.55
C THR A 419 -2.24 -14.48 24.72
N THR A 420 -1.20 -13.69 25.04
CA THR A 420 -0.30 -13.97 26.17
C THR A 420 -0.85 -13.46 27.50
N ASP A 421 -1.74 -12.46 27.47
CA ASP A 421 -2.33 -11.86 28.65
C ASP A 421 -3.77 -12.33 28.83
N LYS A 422 -3.96 -13.26 29.78
CA LYS A 422 -5.30 -13.81 30.10
C LYS A 422 -6.18 -12.83 30.88
N VAL A 423 -5.62 -11.77 31.46
CA VAL A 423 -6.34 -10.83 32.33
C VAL A 423 -6.91 -9.69 31.48
N THR A 424 -6.08 -9.12 30.61
CA THR A 424 -6.48 -8.08 29.65
C THR A 424 -6.14 -8.51 28.23
N PRO A 425 -6.98 -9.36 27.61
CA PRO A 425 -6.69 -9.89 26.29
C PRO A 425 -6.75 -8.81 25.22
N PHE A 426 -7.66 -7.84 25.31
CA PHE A 426 -7.74 -6.77 24.30
C PHE A 426 -6.94 -5.54 24.73
N LYS A 427 -5.95 -5.17 23.92
CA LYS A 427 -5.08 -4.00 24.14
C LYS A 427 -5.06 -3.12 22.91
N HIS A 428 -4.86 -1.83 23.11
CA HIS A 428 -4.62 -0.89 22.03
C HIS A 428 -3.20 -1.09 21.49
N ALA A 429 -3.08 -1.17 20.16
CA ALA A 429 -1.83 -1.24 19.45
C ALA A 429 -1.72 -0.09 18.46
N LEU A 430 -0.60 0.63 18.49
CA LEU A 430 -0.21 1.54 17.43
C LEU A 430 0.15 0.71 16.21
N VAL A 431 -0.48 1.02 15.08
CA VAL A 431 -0.27 0.38 13.78
C VAL A 431 0.20 1.43 12.79
N VAL A 432 1.44 1.27 12.30
CA VAL A 432 2.01 2.10 11.25
C VAL A 432 2.10 1.28 9.97
N THR A 433 1.30 1.64 8.98
CA THR A 433 1.32 1.04 7.65
C THR A 433 2.10 1.93 6.71
N ARG A 434 3.10 1.36 6.05
CA ARG A 434 3.87 2.00 4.97
C ARG A 434 3.56 1.31 3.65
N TRP A 435 3.21 2.08 2.63
CA TRP A 435 3.20 1.63 1.24
C TRP A 435 4.34 2.30 0.47
N THR A 436 4.95 1.58 -0.45
CA THR A 436 6.10 2.08 -1.21
C THR A 436 6.13 1.45 -2.60
N ASP A 437 6.35 2.28 -3.62
CA ASP A 437 6.66 1.81 -4.98
C ASP A 437 8.18 1.63 -5.10
N LEU A 438 8.66 0.40 -5.34
CA LEU A 438 10.08 0.09 -5.48
C LEU A 438 10.61 0.27 -6.90
N GLY A 439 9.73 0.66 -7.85
CA GLY A 439 10.06 0.88 -9.25
C GLY A 439 9.97 -0.39 -10.10
N ASP A 440 10.54 -0.28 -11.29
CA ASP A 440 10.53 -1.27 -12.39
C ASP A 440 11.67 -2.28 -12.33
N GLY A 441 12.54 -2.22 -11.31
CA GLY A 441 13.66 -3.15 -11.16
C GLY A 441 14.77 -2.99 -12.21
N SER A 442 14.76 -1.91 -12.99
CA SER A 442 15.74 -1.65 -14.04
C SER A 442 17.15 -1.52 -13.46
N SER A 443 17.37 -0.54 -12.59
CA SER A 443 18.68 -0.35 -11.96
C SER A 443 18.56 0.34 -10.59
N PRO A 444 19.35 -0.09 -9.60
CA PRO A 444 19.35 0.51 -8.27
C PRO A 444 20.03 1.88 -8.20
N TYR A 445 20.67 2.31 -9.30
CA TYR A 445 21.40 3.58 -9.39
C TYR A 445 20.70 4.62 -10.23
N THR A 446 19.81 4.19 -11.13
CA THR A 446 19.11 5.08 -12.07
C THR A 446 17.60 5.03 -11.91
N SER A 447 17.01 3.95 -11.36
CA SER A 447 15.58 3.88 -11.07
C SER A 447 15.20 4.98 -10.08
N PRO A 448 14.33 5.92 -10.48
CA PRO A 448 14.01 7.11 -9.69
C PRO A 448 13.29 6.78 -8.39
N GLU A 449 12.45 5.75 -8.39
CA GLU A 449 11.76 5.29 -7.19
C GLU A 449 12.75 4.73 -6.16
N TRP A 450 13.62 3.81 -6.58
CA TRP A 450 14.54 3.11 -5.68
C TRP A 450 15.59 4.05 -5.07
N THR A 451 16.17 4.94 -5.88
CA THR A 451 17.19 5.89 -5.39
C THR A 451 16.59 6.90 -4.42
N ALA A 452 15.41 7.43 -4.74
CA ALA A 452 14.67 8.35 -3.89
C ALA A 452 14.36 7.73 -2.51
N ILE A 453 13.89 6.48 -2.45
CA ILE A 453 13.59 5.84 -1.15
C ILE A 453 14.82 5.75 -0.25
N ASN A 454 16.00 5.59 -0.86
CA ASN A 454 17.28 5.49 -0.17
C ASN A 454 17.95 6.85 0.08
N GLY A 455 17.28 7.97 -0.22
CA GLY A 455 17.79 9.32 0.01
C GLY A 455 18.95 9.70 -0.91
N ARG A 456 19.06 9.07 -2.08
CA ARG A 456 20.09 9.36 -3.07
C ARG A 456 19.50 10.22 -4.19
N SER A 457 20.24 11.24 -4.62
CA SER A 457 19.88 12.01 -5.81
C SER A 457 20.14 11.20 -7.07
N ASN A 458 19.19 11.26 -8.01
CA ASN A 458 19.35 10.68 -9.34
C ASN A 458 20.17 11.63 -10.21
N ALA A 459 21.51 11.53 -10.16
CA ALA A 459 22.38 12.35 -11.02
C ALA A 459 22.21 12.03 -12.52
N ALA A 460 21.57 10.90 -12.87
CA ALA A 460 21.43 10.40 -14.24
C ALA A 460 20.02 10.57 -14.84
N ALA A 461 19.07 11.20 -14.14
CA ALA A 461 17.80 11.57 -14.77
C ALA A 461 18.02 12.84 -15.60
N GLU A 462 17.71 12.79 -16.89
CA GLU A 462 17.69 13.97 -17.77
C GLU A 462 16.85 15.06 -17.10
N GLY A 463 17.50 16.14 -16.65
CA GLY A 463 16.88 17.23 -15.89
C GLY A 463 17.32 17.40 -14.44
N GLY A 464 18.15 16.51 -13.87
CA GLY A 464 18.85 16.73 -12.58
C GLY A 464 17.95 16.97 -11.35
N GLY A 465 16.64 16.77 -11.48
CA GLY A 465 15.65 17.07 -10.45
C GLY A 465 15.56 15.98 -9.38
N SER A 466 15.31 16.39 -8.14
CA SER A 466 14.90 15.47 -7.08
C SER A 466 13.55 14.81 -7.41
N TYR A 467 13.37 13.56 -6.98
CA TYR A 467 12.10 12.85 -7.19
C TYR A 467 10.95 13.61 -6.53
N ASN A 468 9.92 13.96 -7.30
CA ASN A 468 8.71 14.58 -6.78
C ASN A 468 7.55 13.59 -6.77
N SER A 469 7.20 13.16 -5.56
CA SER A 469 6.19 12.13 -5.32
C SER A 469 4.78 12.56 -5.74
N PHE A 470 4.44 13.84 -5.60
CA PHE A 470 3.11 14.33 -5.94
C PHE A 470 2.91 14.48 -7.44
N THR A 471 3.95 14.82 -8.20
CA THR A 471 3.89 14.87 -9.66
C THR A 471 3.97 13.48 -10.28
N ASN A 472 4.87 12.62 -9.79
CA ASN A 472 5.14 11.32 -10.42
C ASN A 472 4.03 10.30 -10.18
N ILE A 473 3.43 10.29 -8.99
CA ILE A 473 2.33 9.36 -8.65
C ILE A 473 0.96 10.00 -8.94
N GLY A 474 0.90 11.34 -8.94
CA GLY A 474 -0.34 12.08 -9.15
C GLY A 474 -1.33 11.90 -7.99
N ARG A 475 -2.63 11.96 -8.30
CA ARG A 475 -3.72 11.90 -7.31
C ARG A 475 -4.05 10.49 -6.81
N ARG A 476 -3.57 9.44 -7.48
CA ARG A 476 -3.80 8.05 -7.05
C ARG A 476 -2.88 7.74 -5.87
N ALA A 477 -3.41 7.16 -4.79
CA ALA A 477 -2.60 6.72 -3.65
C ALA A 477 -2.01 5.33 -3.93
N ILE A 478 -0.73 5.11 -3.61
CA ILE A 478 -0.11 3.78 -3.66
C ILE A 478 -0.86 2.83 -2.71
N GLY A 479 -1.21 3.31 -1.52
CA GLY A 479 -2.06 2.58 -0.58
C GLY A 479 -3.41 2.21 -1.18
N GLY A 480 -4.02 3.10 -1.96
CA GLY A 480 -5.27 2.84 -2.68
C GLY A 480 -5.15 1.69 -3.68
N ILE A 481 -4.07 1.66 -4.49
CA ILE A 481 -3.81 0.56 -5.43
C ILE A 481 -3.67 -0.76 -4.66
N PHE A 482 -2.84 -0.75 -3.61
CA PHE A 482 -2.53 -1.96 -2.86
C PHE A 482 -3.74 -2.53 -2.14
N GLU A 483 -4.49 -1.69 -1.41
CA GLU A 483 -5.66 -2.13 -0.64
C GLU A 483 -6.85 -2.48 -1.53
N SER A 484 -7.06 -1.79 -2.66
CA SER A 484 -8.12 -2.15 -3.61
C SER A 484 -7.93 -3.52 -4.23
N ASN A 485 -6.68 -3.90 -4.49
CA ASN A 485 -6.35 -5.19 -5.07
C ASN A 485 -6.44 -6.31 -4.03
N ILE A 486 -6.01 -6.07 -2.79
CA ILE A 486 -6.07 -7.10 -1.73
C ILE A 486 -7.47 -7.25 -1.13
N ASN A 487 -8.10 -6.15 -0.73
CA ASN A 487 -9.33 -6.19 0.06
C ASN A 487 -10.57 -5.79 -0.76
N GLY A 488 -10.40 -5.27 -1.98
CA GLY A 488 -11.51 -4.73 -2.78
C GLY A 488 -11.97 -3.33 -2.32
N GLU A 489 -11.28 -2.73 -1.34
CA GLU A 489 -11.66 -1.46 -0.73
C GLU A 489 -10.54 -0.43 -0.87
N ILE A 490 -10.91 0.79 -1.27
CA ILE A 490 -9.98 1.93 -1.33
C ILE A 490 -10.09 2.68 0.00
N PRO A 491 -8.98 2.88 0.73
CA PRO A 491 -9.01 3.66 1.96
C PRO A 491 -9.45 5.09 1.67
N GLY A 492 -10.56 5.54 2.28
CA GLY A 492 -11.11 6.88 2.09
C GLY A 492 -10.35 7.99 2.85
N GLN A 493 -9.13 7.74 3.33
CA GLN A 493 -8.37 8.75 4.06
C GLN A 493 -7.82 9.81 3.11
N ARG A 494 -7.92 11.08 3.52
CA ARG A 494 -7.26 12.19 2.84
C ARG A 494 -5.75 12.00 2.89
N LEU A 495 -5.07 12.28 1.77
CA LEU A 495 -3.62 12.24 1.67
C LEU A 495 -3.02 13.65 1.83
N ILE A 496 -2.07 13.79 2.74
CA ILE A 496 -1.38 15.06 3.06
C ILE A 496 0.13 14.85 2.93
N SER A 497 0.90 15.91 2.66
CA SER A 497 2.36 15.84 2.71
C SER A 497 2.86 15.40 4.09
N LEU A 498 3.91 14.59 4.10
CA LEU A 498 4.67 14.21 5.29
C LEU A 498 5.52 15.38 5.81
N ASN A 499 5.91 16.31 4.93
CA ASN A 499 6.59 17.55 5.28
C ASN A 499 5.76 18.74 4.75
N PRO A 500 4.69 19.17 5.47
CA PRO A 500 3.85 20.28 5.03
C PRO A 500 4.59 21.62 4.99
N SER A 501 5.59 21.80 5.86
CA SER A 501 6.41 23.02 5.93
C SER A 501 7.50 23.08 4.85
N ASN A 502 7.75 21.96 4.16
CA ASN A 502 8.82 21.77 3.19
C ASN A 502 10.21 22.21 3.72
N LYS A 503 10.45 22.06 5.02
CA LYS A 503 11.71 22.40 5.68
C LYS A 503 12.56 21.14 5.80
N LYS A 504 13.79 21.19 5.30
CA LYS A 504 14.77 20.11 5.41
C LYS A 504 15.76 20.49 6.48
N LEU A 505 15.54 19.96 7.67
CA LEU A 505 16.40 20.23 8.81
C LEU A 505 17.17 18.97 9.22
N GLY A 506 16.89 17.81 8.62
CA GLY A 506 17.61 16.57 8.91
C GLY A 506 17.75 16.32 10.40
N GLU A 507 18.98 16.16 10.87
CA GLU A 507 19.29 15.97 12.29
C GLU A 507 19.24 17.26 13.12
N GLU A 508 19.43 18.42 12.49
CA GLU A 508 19.33 19.75 13.13
C GLU A 508 17.88 20.07 13.51
N GLY A 509 16.91 19.43 12.86
CA GLY A 509 15.48 19.60 13.13
C GLY A 509 15.00 18.75 14.30
N HIS A 510 15.10 19.22 15.54
CA HIS A 510 14.70 18.43 16.72
C HIS A 510 13.21 18.06 16.83
N GLY A 511 12.36 18.49 15.90
CA GLY A 511 10.91 18.24 15.95
C GLY A 511 10.52 16.76 15.82
N TRP A 512 11.42 15.89 15.39
CA TRP A 512 11.18 14.45 15.33
C TRP A 512 11.59 13.70 16.60
N TYR A 513 12.29 14.33 17.56
CA TYR A 513 12.74 13.73 18.84
C TYR A 513 11.75 13.91 19.99
#